data_AF-A0A818S1R5-F1
#
_entry.id   AF-A0A818S1R5-F1
#
_cell.length_a   1.000
_cell.length_b   1.000
_cell.length_c   1.000
_cell.angle_alpha   90.00
_cell.angle_beta   90.00
_cell.angle_gamma   90.00
#
_symmetry.space_group_name_H-M   'P 1'
#
loop_
_entity.id
_entity.type
_entity.pdbx_description
1 polymer ?
#
loop_
_entity_poly.entity_id
_entity_poly.type
_entity_poly.pdbx_seq_one_letter_code
_entity_poly.pdbx_strand_id
1 'polypeptide(L)'
;MLGHATADIVSRSIIDSLKSDEVDITKMLMLGGDNPNVNKAIEDILYKKVTAERKKKSSSVPLLGLISIGSCPLHIIHGAFRKGFKSTAWFIDESINDIWCWFSRSSARQGDFITAGTSINETYSRFLSRFVVTRWIKVGPVIERIIDQ
;
A
#
# COMPACT_ATOMS: atom_id res chain seq x y z
N MET A 1 7.52 -2.65 15.60
CA MET A 1 6.60 -3.76 15.26
C MET A 1 6.36 -4.56 16.52
N LEU A 2 5.11 -4.73 16.96
CA LEU A 2 4.75 -5.40 18.23
C LEU A 2 4.87 -6.94 18.18
N GLY A 3 5.75 -7.52 17.35
CA GLY A 3 5.98 -8.97 17.28
C GLY A 3 4.82 -9.85 16.77
N HIS A 4 3.63 -9.28 16.51
CA HIS A 4 2.42 -10.05 16.18
C HIS A 4 2.32 -10.54 14.72
N ALA A 5 3.19 -10.08 13.82
CA ALA A 5 3.14 -10.41 12.39
C ALA A 5 4.49 -10.93 11.88
N THR A 6 4.99 -12.01 12.50
CA THR A 6 6.18 -12.71 11.99
C THR A 6 5.86 -13.50 10.72
N ALA A 7 6.90 -13.84 9.94
CA ALA A 7 6.73 -14.62 8.72
C ALA A 7 6.04 -15.97 8.96
N ASP A 8 6.37 -16.65 10.07
CA ASP A 8 5.74 -17.91 10.45
C ASP A 8 4.26 -17.78 10.80
N ILE A 9 3.88 -16.70 11.50
CA ILE A 9 2.48 -16.44 11.85
C ILE A 9 1.68 -16.21 10.57
N VAL A 10 2.13 -15.29 9.72
CA VAL A 10 1.41 -14.92 8.50
C VAL A 10 1.36 -16.09 7.51
N SER A 11 2.45 -16.83 7.32
CA SER A 11 2.48 -17.99 6.43
C SER A 11 1.52 -19.09 6.89
N ARG A 12 1.45 -19.36 8.20
CA ARG A 12 0.47 -20.31 8.75
C ARG A 12 -0.96 -19.84 8.50
N SER A 13 -1.26 -18.57 8.78
CA SER A 13 -2.59 -18.01 8.52
C SER A 13 -2.98 -18.14 7.04
N ILE A 14 -2.07 -17.85 6.10
CA ILE A 14 -2.32 -18.04 4.66
C ILE A 14 -2.66 -19.51 4.35
N ILE A 15 -1.83 -20.44 4.84
CA ILE A 15 -2.03 -21.89 4.60
C ILE A 15 -3.36 -22.37 5.19
N ASP A 16 -3.67 -21.96 6.41
CA ASP A 16 -4.88 -22.39 7.12
C ASP A 16 -6.15 -21.81 6.48
N SER A 17 -6.10 -20.55 6.01
CA SER A 17 -7.18 -19.96 5.20
C SER A 17 -7.39 -20.74 3.90
N LEU A 18 -6.34 -21.03 3.12
CA LEU A 18 -6.47 -21.80 1.89
C LEU A 18 -7.06 -23.18 2.14
N LYS A 19 -6.67 -23.86 3.23
CA LYS A 19 -7.25 -25.15 3.61
C LYS A 19 -8.73 -25.03 4.00
N SER A 20 -9.08 -24.01 4.78
CA SER A 20 -10.46 -23.75 5.21
C SER A 20 -11.39 -23.49 4.02
N ASP A 21 -10.87 -22.85 2.97
CA ASP A 21 -11.60 -22.55 1.74
C ASP A 21 -11.49 -23.69 0.71
N GLU A 22 -10.94 -24.85 1.09
CA GLU A 22 -10.71 -26.02 0.22
C GLU A 22 -9.88 -25.71 -1.04
N VAL A 23 -9.05 -24.66 -0.98
CA VAL A 23 -8.15 -24.26 -2.06
C VAL A 23 -6.86 -25.07 -2.00
N ASP A 24 -6.62 -25.84 -3.06
CA ASP A 24 -5.41 -26.66 -3.20
C ASP A 24 -4.15 -25.78 -3.34
N ILE A 25 -3.35 -25.71 -2.27
CA ILE A 25 -2.09 -24.96 -2.24
C ILE A 25 -1.12 -25.32 -3.37
N THR A 26 -1.19 -26.54 -3.92
CA THR A 26 -0.32 -26.94 -5.05
C THR A 26 -0.64 -26.20 -6.35
N LYS A 27 -1.82 -25.57 -6.44
CA LYS A 27 -2.23 -24.72 -7.57
C LYS A 27 -1.77 -23.27 -7.41
N MET A 28 -1.16 -22.91 -6.27
CA MET A 28 -0.63 -21.57 -6.04
C MET A 28 0.53 -21.27 -7.01
N LEU A 29 0.34 -20.31 -7.91
CA LEU A 29 1.33 -19.98 -8.93
C LEU A 29 2.42 -19.03 -8.40
N MET A 30 2.02 -18.02 -7.65
CA MET A 30 2.88 -16.91 -7.19
C MET A 30 2.30 -16.30 -5.91
N LEU A 31 3.14 -15.60 -5.15
CA LEU A 31 2.71 -14.71 -4.07
C LEU A 31 3.13 -13.28 -4.41
N GLY A 32 2.15 -12.38 -4.56
CA GLY A 32 2.44 -10.95 -4.71
C GLY A 32 2.70 -10.30 -3.36
N GLY A 33 3.78 -9.51 -3.25
CA GLY A 33 4.12 -8.79 -2.03
C GLY A 33 4.92 -7.52 -2.30
N ASP A 34 5.02 -6.66 -1.30
CA ASP A 34 6.05 -5.62 -1.24
C ASP A 34 7.40 -6.23 -0.79
N ASN A 35 8.45 -5.40 -0.67
CA ASN A 35 9.82 -5.89 -0.46
C ASN A 35 10.38 -5.87 1.00
N PRO A 36 9.60 -5.75 2.10
CA PRO A 36 10.14 -5.84 3.44
C PRO A 36 10.61 -7.27 3.72
N ASN A 37 11.62 -7.41 4.59
CA ASN A 37 12.25 -8.71 4.88
C ASN A 37 11.26 -9.79 5.35
N VAL A 38 10.21 -9.39 6.08
CA VAL A 38 9.17 -10.33 6.53
C VAL A 38 8.41 -10.95 5.36
N ASN A 39 8.13 -10.20 4.30
CA ASN A 39 7.38 -10.71 3.15
C ASN A 39 8.24 -11.60 2.26
N LYS A 40 9.54 -11.32 2.15
CA LYS A 40 10.50 -12.25 1.53
C LYS A 40 10.54 -13.58 2.28
N ALA A 41 10.60 -13.54 3.61
CA ALA A 41 10.59 -14.75 4.42
C ALA A 41 9.26 -15.54 4.30
N ILE A 42 8.12 -14.85 4.16
CA ILE A 42 6.82 -15.48 3.88
C ILE A 42 6.86 -16.18 2.51
N GLU A 43 7.34 -15.49 1.47
CA GLU A 43 7.50 -16.05 0.11
C GLU A 43 8.37 -17.32 0.14
N ASP A 44 9.49 -17.30 0.88
CA ASP A 44 10.39 -18.45 1.03
C ASP A 44 9.72 -19.64 1.74
N ILE A 45 8.95 -19.39 2.81
CA ILE A 45 8.22 -20.44 3.54
C ILE A 45 7.17 -21.08 2.62
N LEU A 46 6.38 -20.26 1.92
CA LEU A 46 5.34 -20.73 1.02
C LEU A 46 5.92 -21.43 -0.21
N TYR A 47 7.03 -20.94 -0.76
CA TYR A 47 7.79 -21.61 -1.82
C TYR A 47 8.13 -23.04 -1.39
N LYS A 48 8.81 -23.21 -0.24
CA LYS A 48 9.20 -24.52 0.28
C LYS A 48 7.99 -25.43 0.49
N LYS A 49 6.91 -24.90 1.04
CA LYS A 49 5.67 -25.66 1.29
C LYS A 49 5.02 -26.13 -0.01
N VAL A 50 4.83 -25.24 -0.98
CA VAL A 50 4.23 -25.55 -2.29
C VAL A 50 5.08 -26.59 -3.03
N THR A 51 6.40 -26.41 -3.06
CA THR A 51 7.33 -27.36 -3.68
C THR A 51 7.23 -28.75 -3.04
N ALA A 52 7.19 -28.82 -1.71
CA ALA A 52 7.07 -30.08 -0.99
C ALA A 52 5.74 -30.79 -1.29
N GLU A 53 4.61 -30.07 -1.30
CA GLU A 53 3.29 -30.67 -1.58
C GLU A 53 3.13 -31.08 -3.06
N ARG A 54 3.71 -30.33 -4.01
CA ARG A 54 3.74 -30.73 -5.42
C ARG A 54 4.52 -32.03 -5.65
N LYS A 55 5.69 -32.15 -5.03
CA LYS A 55 6.53 -33.36 -5.10
C LYS A 55 5.80 -34.61 -4.59
N LYS A 56 4.93 -34.48 -3.60
CA LYS A 56 4.11 -35.60 -3.09
C LYS A 56 3.04 -36.04 -4.10
N LYS A 57 2.45 -35.11 -4.86
CA LYS A 57 1.34 -35.38 -5.80
C LYS A 57 1.80 -35.84 -7.18
N SER A 58 3.01 -35.50 -7.61
CA SER A 58 3.53 -35.89 -8.92
C SER A 58 5.04 -36.10 -8.87
N SER A 59 5.47 -37.29 -9.32
CA SER A 59 6.88 -37.67 -9.46
C SER A 59 7.52 -37.21 -10.79
N SER A 60 6.73 -36.62 -11.71
CA SER A 60 7.11 -36.47 -13.12
C SER A 60 7.11 -35.04 -13.67
N VAL A 61 7.00 -33.99 -12.87
CA VAL A 61 7.05 -32.59 -13.37
C VAL A 61 7.98 -31.68 -12.53
N PRO A 62 8.92 -30.95 -13.14
CA PRO A 62 9.92 -30.12 -12.46
C PRO A 62 9.43 -28.70 -12.11
N LEU A 63 8.16 -28.51 -11.74
CA LEU A 63 7.65 -27.19 -11.34
C LEU A 63 8.11 -26.87 -9.91
N LEU A 64 9.30 -26.25 -9.83
CA LEU A 64 10.16 -26.16 -8.64
C LEU A 64 9.67 -25.28 -7.49
N GLY A 65 8.58 -24.53 -7.62
CA GLY A 65 7.98 -23.76 -6.53
C GLY A 65 7.11 -22.61 -7.01
N LEU A 66 7.07 -21.53 -6.23
CA LEU A 66 6.38 -20.29 -6.61
C LEU A 66 7.18 -19.54 -7.69
N ILE A 67 6.47 -18.90 -8.62
CA ILE A 67 7.06 -17.94 -9.56
C ILE A 67 7.24 -16.61 -8.84
N SER A 68 8.48 -16.11 -8.81
CA SER A 68 8.77 -14.77 -8.30
C SER A 68 8.78 -13.77 -9.45
N ILE A 69 7.93 -12.75 -9.37
CA ILE A 69 7.90 -11.61 -10.31
C ILE A 69 8.53 -10.35 -9.72
N GLY A 70 9.21 -10.48 -8.58
CA GLY A 70 9.77 -9.38 -7.81
C GLY A 70 8.73 -8.62 -6.99
N SER A 71 9.14 -7.46 -6.48
CA SER A 71 8.31 -6.65 -5.58
C SER A 71 7.22 -5.88 -6.32
N CYS A 72 6.11 -5.62 -5.62
CA CYS A 72 5.02 -4.76 -6.07
C CYS A 72 5.53 -3.44 -6.72
N PRO A 73 5.27 -3.19 -8.03
CA PRO A 73 5.73 -1.99 -8.72
C PRO A 73 5.23 -0.69 -8.10
N LEU A 74 4.03 -0.71 -7.48
CA LEU A 74 3.49 0.45 -6.77
C LEU A 74 4.40 0.90 -5.62
N HIS A 75 5.08 -0.02 -4.94
CA HIS A 75 6.02 0.33 -3.87
C HIS A 75 7.30 0.96 -4.42
N ILE A 76 7.75 0.53 -5.60
CA ILE A 76 8.90 1.15 -6.28
C ILE A 76 8.57 2.59 -6.66
N ILE A 77 7.42 2.82 -7.30
CA ILE A 77 6.95 4.15 -7.69
C ILE A 77 6.78 5.03 -6.45
N HIS A 78 6.13 4.51 -5.41
CA HIS A 78 5.96 5.20 -4.13
C HIS A 78 7.29 5.63 -3.51
N GLY A 79 8.26 4.72 -3.47
CA GLY A 79 9.60 4.99 -2.96
C GLY A 79 10.34 6.05 -3.79
N ALA A 80 10.20 6.00 -5.12
CA ALA A 80 10.79 6.98 -6.02
C ALA A 80 10.22 8.39 -5.79
N PHE A 81 8.89 8.52 -5.71
CA PHE A 81 8.25 9.79 -5.37
C PHE A 81 8.73 10.29 -4.00
N ARG A 82 8.60 9.47 -2.95
CA ARG A 82 9.05 9.85 -1.60
C ARG A 82 10.50 10.34 -1.57
N LYS A 83 11.41 9.67 -2.30
CA LYS A 83 12.82 10.06 -2.35
C LYS A 83 13.03 11.34 -3.16
N GLY A 84 12.33 11.49 -4.28
CA GLY A 84 12.34 12.71 -5.09
C GLY A 84 11.89 13.93 -4.29
N PHE A 85 10.74 13.87 -3.63
CA PHE A 85 10.23 14.96 -2.80
C PHE A 85 11.11 15.26 -1.59
N LYS A 86 11.79 14.26 -1.01
CA LYS A 86 12.77 14.51 0.06
C LYS A 86 14.05 15.18 -0.43
N SER A 87 14.39 15.01 -1.70
CA SER A 87 15.55 15.65 -2.31
C SER A 87 15.29 17.10 -2.69
N THR A 88 14.01 17.48 -2.89
CA THR A 88 13.61 18.87 -3.02
C THR A 88 13.41 19.44 -1.62
N ALA A 89 14.08 20.52 -1.25
CA ALA A 89 13.95 21.14 0.07
C ALA A 89 12.61 21.86 0.27
N TRP A 90 11.53 21.34 -0.32
CA TRP A 90 10.23 22.00 -0.46
C TRP A 90 9.23 21.57 0.62
N PHE A 91 9.56 20.60 1.48
CA PHE A 91 8.74 20.15 2.62
C PHE A 91 7.25 19.98 2.27
N ILE A 92 6.99 19.39 1.09
CA ILE A 92 5.66 19.43 0.48
C ILE A 92 4.68 18.58 1.28
N ASP A 93 5.11 17.43 1.78
CA ASP A 93 4.31 16.56 2.62
C ASP A 93 3.92 17.20 3.96
N GLU A 94 4.83 17.96 4.56
CA GLU A 94 4.55 18.74 5.78
C GLU A 94 3.55 19.85 5.47
N SER A 95 3.82 20.66 4.45
CA SER A 95 2.99 21.80 4.05
C SER A 95 1.54 21.39 3.74
N ILE A 96 1.33 20.37 2.91
CA ILE A 96 -0.03 19.92 2.56
C ILE A 96 -0.76 19.30 3.77
N ASN A 97 -0.03 18.67 4.69
CA ASN A 97 -0.63 18.07 5.88
C ASN A 97 -0.98 19.13 6.92
N ASP A 98 -0.17 20.18 7.05
CA ASP A 98 -0.42 21.33 7.93
C ASP A 98 -1.64 22.13 7.46
N ILE A 99 -1.72 22.45 6.17
CA ILE A 99 -2.89 23.12 5.59
C ILE A 99 -4.15 22.29 5.85
N TRP A 100 -4.11 20.98 5.55
CA TRP A 100 -5.25 20.12 5.80
C TRP A 100 -5.61 20.05 7.29
N CYS A 101 -4.62 19.91 8.19
CA CYS A 101 -4.85 19.87 9.63
C CYS A 101 -5.42 21.20 10.16
N TRP A 102 -4.97 22.34 9.64
CA TRP A 102 -5.48 23.65 10.02
C TRP A 102 -6.98 23.75 9.78
N PHE A 103 -7.43 23.49 8.55
CA PHE A 103 -8.86 23.57 8.22
C PHE A 103 -9.66 22.42 8.86
N SER A 104 -9.19 21.17 8.76
CA SER A 104 -9.96 20.00 9.21
C SER A 104 -10.18 19.92 10.73
N ARG A 105 -9.34 20.55 11.55
CA ARG A 105 -9.45 20.46 13.02
C ARG A 105 -10.36 21.51 13.66
N SER A 106 -10.99 22.40 12.88
CA SER A 106 -11.94 23.38 13.41
C SER A 106 -13.18 23.46 12.53
N SER A 107 -14.35 23.17 13.08
CA SER A 107 -15.63 23.27 12.37
C SER A 107 -15.89 24.68 11.86
N ALA A 108 -15.52 25.71 12.63
CA ALA A 108 -15.61 27.11 12.20
C ALA A 108 -14.78 27.35 10.94
N ARG A 109 -13.50 26.94 10.94
CA ARG A 109 -12.61 27.11 9.76
C ARG A 109 -13.06 26.29 8.56
N GLN A 110 -13.66 25.12 8.75
CA GLN A 110 -14.27 24.37 7.65
C GLN A 110 -15.45 25.13 7.05
N GLY A 111 -16.30 25.71 7.90
CA GLY A 111 -17.42 26.56 7.49
C GLY A 111 -16.93 27.76 6.68
N ASP A 112 -15.97 28.51 7.24
CA ASP A 112 -15.36 29.67 6.57
C ASP A 112 -14.75 29.30 5.22
N PHE A 113 -14.04 28.17 5.14
CA PHE A 113 -13.45 27.67 3.90
C PHE A 113 -14.51 27.38 2.83
N ILE A 114 -15.58 26.67 3.21
CA ILE A 114 -16.67 26.35 2.28
C ILE A 114 -17.38 27.62 1.83
N THR A 115 -17.70 28.53 2.76
CA THR A 115 -18.34 29.81 2.45
C THR A 115 -17.50 30.63 1.48
N ALA A 116 -16.20 30.79 1.76
CA ALA A 116 -15.27 31.50 0.88
C ALA A 116 -15.21 30.85 -0.51
N GLY A 117 -15.06 29.52 -0.59
CA GLY A 117 -15.02 28.80 -1.87
C GLY A 117 -16.30 28.96 -2.68
N THR A 118 -17.47 28.85 -2.05
CA THR A 118 -18.77 29.03 -2.72
C THR A 118 -18.98 30.47 -3.22
N SER A 119 -18.41 31.47 -2.55
CA SER A 119 -18.51 32.87 -2.97
C SER A 119 -17.69 33.20 -4.22
N ILE A 120 -16.63 32.41 -4.49
CA ILE A 120 -15.74 32.59 -5.63
C ILE A 120 -16.22 31.73 -6.82
N ASN A 121 -16.68 30.50 -6.56
CA ASN A 121 -17.19 29.61 -7.59
C ASN A 121 -18.23 28.63 -7.00
N GLU A 122 -19.52 28.93 -7.23
CA GLU A 122 -20.67 28.16 -6.71
C GLU A 122 -20.64 26.67 -7.08
N THR A 123 -19.91 26.27 -8.12
CA THR A 123 -19.93 24.90 -8.65
C THR A 123 -18.80 24.00 -8.11
N TYR A 124 -17.76 24.58 -7.47
CA TYR A 124 -16.48 23.87 -7.26
C TYR A 124 -15.90 23.86 -5.83
N SER A 125 -16.62 24.31 -4.79
CA SER A 125 -16.10 24.25 -3.42
C SER A 125 -15.97 22.80 -2.90
N ARG A 126 -14.84 22.15 -3.17
CA ARG A 126 -14.47 20.83 -2.64
C ARG A 126 -13.49 21.00 -1.50
N PHE A 127 -13.84 20.48 -0.32
CA PHE A 127 -12.93 20.48 0.82
C PHE A 127 -11.60 19.76 0.51
N LEU A 128 -10.53 20.24 1.15
CA LEU A 128 -9.16 19.75 0.95
C LEU A 128 -9.05 18.24 1.16
N SER A 129 -8.23 17.60 0.32
CA SER A 129 -7.94 16.18 0.45
C SER A 129 -6.83 15.95 1.46
N ARG A 130 -6.99 14.91 2.28
CA ARG A 130 -5.93 14.48 3.20
C ARG A 130 -4.82 13.78 2.43
N PHE A 131 -3.61 14.31 2.50
CA PHE A 131 -2.42 13.56 2.10
C PHE A 131 -2.11 12.44 3.10
N VAL A 132 -1.69 11.29 2.58
CA VAL A 132 -1.27 10.14 3.41
C VAL A 132 0.12 9.72 2.98
N VAL A 133 1.07 9.78 3.93
CA VAL A 133 2.50 9.47 3.71
C VAL A 133 2.77 8.04 3.23
N THR A 134 1.81 7.13 3.39
CA THR A 134 1.88 5.76 2.86
C THR A 134 1.38 5.64 1.41
N ARG A 135 0.90 6.73 0.78
CA ARG A 135 0.35 6.75 -0.58
C ARG A 135 0.84 7.95 -1.40
N TRP A 136 2.16 8.07 -1.60
CA TRP A 136 2.79 9.19 -2.32
C TRP A 136 2.26 9.42 -3.74
N ILE A 137 1.75 8.39 -4.44
CA ILE A 137 1.12 8.56 -5.77
C ILE A 137 -0.08 9.51 -5.73
N LYS A 138 -0.75 9.65 -4.57
CA LYS A 138 -1.88 10.57 -4.41
C LYS A 138 -1.48 12.02 -4.13
N VAL A 139 -0.19 12.35 -4.11
CA VAL A 139 0.28 13.72 -3.82
C VAL A 139 -0.18 14.72 -4.90
N GLY A 140 -0.14 14.35 -6.19
CA GLY A 140 -0.54 15.22 -7.30
C GLY A 140 -1.97 15.73 -7.16
N PRO A 141 -2.98 14.83 -7.10
CA PRO A 141 -4.38 15.24 -6.92
C PRO A 141 -4.66 16.00 -5.62
N VAL A 142 -3.84 15.84 -4.57
CA VAL A 142 -3.97 16.63 -3.33
C VAL A 142 -3.46 18.04 -3.54
N ILE A 143 -2.31 18.21 -4.20
CA ILE A 143 -1.74 19.52 -4.53
C ILE A 143 -2.65 20.26 -5.50
N GLU A 144 -3.09 19.62 -6.57
CA GLU A 144 -4.05 20.19 -7.53
C GLU A 144 -5.28 20.71 -6.80
N ARG A 145 -5.86 19.92 -5.89
CA ARG A 145 -7.00 20.38 -5.10
C ARG A 145 -6.69 21.62 -4.26
N ILE A 146 -5.49 21.76 -3.71
CA ILE A 146 -5.11 22.95 -2.93
C ILE A 146 -4.97 24.16 -3.85
N ILE A 147 -4.41 23.98 -5.05
CA ILE A 147 -4.22 25.04 -6.05
C ILE A 147 -5.56 25.51 -6.65
N ASP A 148 -6.51 24.59 -6.83
CA ASP A 148 -7.81 24.86 -7.45
C ASP A 148 -8.83 25.53 -6.50
N GLN A 149 -8.44 25.90 -5.27
CA GLN A 149 -9.33 26.58 -4.31
C GLN A 149 -9.54 28.05 -4.65
#